data_AF-A0A3R8T1V0-F1
#
_entry.id   AF-A0A3R8T1V0-F1
#
_cell.length_a   1.000
_cell.length_b   1.000
_cell.length_c   1.000
_cell.angle_alpha   90.00
_cell.angle_beta   90.00
_cell.angle_gamma   90.00
#
_symmetry.space_group_name_H-M   'P 1'
#
loop_
_entity.id
_entity.type
_entity.pdbx_description
1 polymer ?
#
loop_
_entity_poly.entity_id
_entity_poly.type
_entity_poly.pdbx_seq_one_letter_code
_entity_poly.pdbx_strand_id
1 'polypeptide(L)'
;MDIKLQRLETIPATDEAGKAYTVHAFERLAHVPVLLDSRTQWEPTGQVEYRLASGERLDVDTDGDWLLPGSELRLHRQNGLPARSAQAT
;
A
#
# COMPACT_ATOMS: atom_id res chain seq x y z
N MET A 1 -11.85 16.37 -5.54
CA MET A 1 -11.95 15.82 -4.17
C MET A 1 -10.53 15.51 -3.72
N ASP A 2 -10.08 16.13 -2.64
CA ASP A 2 -8.74 15.92 -2.09
C ASP A 2 -8.63 14.51 -1.51
N ILE A 3 -7.48 13.87 -1.73
CA ILE A 3 -7.17 12.53 -1.23
C ILE A 3 -5.93 12.61 -0.37
N LYS A 4 -5.99 12.00 0.82
CA LYS A 4 -4.86 11.77 1.70
C LYS A 4 -4.58 10.28 1.75
N LEU A 5 -3.31 9.90 1.74
CA LEU A 5 -2.89 8.51 1.92
C LEU A 5 -2.50 8.25 3.37
N GLN A 6 -3.07 7.22 3.98
CA GLN A 6 -2.67 6.73 5.30
C GLN A 6 -2.07 5.33 5.16
N ARG A 7 -0.80 5.16 5.55
CA ARG A 7 -0.14 3.85 5.45
C ARG A 7 -0.80 2.83 6.39
N LEU A 8 -1.15 1.68 5.84
CA LEU A 8 -1.71 0.53 6.55
C LEU A 8 -0.64 -0.50 6.88
N GLU A 9 0.13 -0.91 5.87
CA GLU A 9 1.06 -2.04 5.96
C GLU A 9 2.34 -1.77 5.16
N THR A 10 3.43 -2.45 5.54
CA THR A 10 4.65 -2.58 4.74
C THR A 10 4.87 -4.06 4.47
N ILE A 11 5.00 -4.42 3.20
CA ILE A 11 4.90 -5.78 2.70
C ILE A 11 6.17 -6.11 1.91
N PRO A 12 6.91 -7.17 2.27
CA PRO A 12 8.02 -7.66 1.46
C PRO A 12 7.49 -8.31 0.19
N ALA A 13 8.15 -8.02 -0.93
CA ALA A 13 7.80 -8.55 -2.24
C ALA A 13 9.06 -8.97 -3.01
N THR A 14 8.90 -9.83 -4.01
CA THR A 14 9.98 -10.20 -4.93
C THR A 14 9.53 -10.18 -6.37
N ASP A 15 10.42 -9.83 -7.29
CA ASP A 15 10.17 -10.07 -8.72
C ASP A 15 10.42 -11.53 -9.12
N GLU A 16 10.18 -11.86 -10.39
CA GLU A 16 10.39 -13.19 -10.96
C GLU A 16 11.87 -13.64 -10.88
N ALA A 17 12.81 -12.70 -10.81
CA ALA A 17 14.24 -12.98 -10.63
C ALA A 17 14.64 -13.17 -9.16
N GLY A 18 13.69 -13.05 -8.22
CA GLY A 18 13.92 -13.16 -6.78
C GLY A 18 14.52 -11.93 -6.12
N LYS A 19 14.60 -10.79 -6.82
CA LYS A 19 15.07 -9.54 -6.24
C LYS A 19 14.03 -8.99 -5.28
N ALA A 20 14.47 -8.59 -4.09
CA ALA A 20 13.59 -8.09 -3.04
C ALA A 20 13.17 -6.63 -3.26
N TYR A 21 11.91 -6.36 -2.96
CA TYR A 21 11.27 -5.04 -2.99
C TYR A 21 10.44 -4.83 -1.72
N THR A 22 10.18 -3.56 -1.41
CA THR A 22 9.30 -3.17 -0.32
C THR A 22 8.09 -2.47 -0.92
N VAL A 23 6.90 -2.98 -0.59
CA VAL A 23 5.62 -2.41 -0.99
C VAL A 23 4.93 -1.82 0.25
N HIS A 24 4.34 -0.65 0.12
CA HIS A 24 3.50 -0.03 1.14
C HIS A 24 2.05 -0.05 0.68
N ALA A 25 1.15 -0.50 1.55
CA ALA A 25 -0.29 -0.37 1.35
C ALA A 25 -0.78 0.89 2.05
N PHE A 26 -1.64 1.67 1.39
CA PHE A 26 -2.24 2.89 1.92
C PHE A 26 -3.75 2.85 1.77
N GLU A 27 -4.48 3.24 2.82
CA GLU A 27 -5.89 3.61 2.71
C GLU A 27 -5.99 5.00 2.09
N ARG A 28 -6.89 5.18 1.14
CA ARG A 28 -7.27 6.49 0.61
C ARG A 28 -8.32 7.10 1.53
N LEU A 29 -8.02 8.28 2.06
CA LEU A 29 -8.97 9.09 2.81
C LEU A 29 -9.51 10.20 1.91
N ALA A 30 -10.81 10.41 1.93
CA ALA A 30 -11.48 11.50 1.23
C ALA A 30 -11.71 12.67 2.18
N HIS A 31 -11.46 13.89 1.69
CA HIS A 31 -11.83 15.09 2.45
C HIS A 31 -13.36 15.24 2.45
N VAL A 32 -13.93 15.38 3.65
CA VAL A 32 -15.36 15.63 3.84
C VAL A 32 -15.54 17.08 4.29
N PRO A 33 -16.18 17.93 3.46
CA PRO A 33 -16.47 19.30 3.85
C PRO A 33 -17.58 19.31 4.90
N VAL A 34 -17.23 19.65 6.15
CA VAL A 34 -18.21 19.83 7.22
C VAL A 34 -18.70 21.27 7.19
N LEU A 35 -20.01 21.46 7.05
CA LEU A 35 -20.64 22.78 6.91
C LEU A 35 -20.70 23.59 8.22
N LEU A 36 -20.43 22.97 9.37
CA LEU A 36 -20.69 23.56 10.69
C LEU A 36 -19.46 23.66 11.61
N ASP A 37 -18.41 22.89 11.38
CA ASP A 37 -17.22 22.85 12.22
C ASP A 37 -15.96 23.09 11.38
N SER A 38 -15.13 24.04 11.78
CA SER A 38 -13.88 24.43 11.11
C SER A 38 -12.76 23.38 11.23
N ARG A 39 -13.09 22.10 11.43
CA ARG A 39 -12.15 20.98 11.43
C ARG A 39 -12.26 20.21 10.13
N THR A 40 -11.16 20.20 9.39
CA THR A 40 -10.95 19.30 8.24
C THR A 40 -11.11 17.85 8.68
N GLN A 41 -12.13 17.17 8.15
CA GLN A 41 -12.40 15.75 8.41
C GLN A 41 -11.98 14.90 7.20
N TRP A 42 -11.37 13.75 7.48
CA TRP A 42 -10.88 12.80 6.49
C TRP A 42 -11.47 11.44 6.80
N GLU A 43 -12.25 10.90 5.86
CA GLU A 43 -12.94 9.62 6.04
C GLU A 43 -12.31 8.53 5.15
N PRO A 44 -12.20 7.28 5.64
CA PRO A 44 -11.75 6.15 4.82
C PRO A 44 -12.70 5.91 3.66
N THR A 45 -12.13 5.64 2.49
CA THR A 45 -12.91 5.34 1.28
C THR A 45 -13.13 3.84 1.08
N GLY A 46 -12.41 3.01 1.84
CA GLY A 46 -12.30 1.57 1.64
C GLY A 46 -11.42 1.20 0.44
N GLN A 47 -10.72 2.16 -0.16
CA GLN A 47 -9.85 1.94 -1.30
C GLN A 47 -8.39 1.88 -0.87
N VAL A 48 -7.76 0.74 -1.15
CA VAL A 48 -6.33 0.53 -0.90
C VAL A 48 -5.53 0.88 -2.14
N GLU A 49 -4.45 1.63 -1.96
CA GLU A 49 -3.43 1.91 -2.97
C GLU A 49 -2.10 1.29 -2.55
N TYR A 50 -1.43 0.62 -3.48
CA TYR A 50 -0.12 0.01 -3.27
C TYR A 50 0.96 0.86 -3.94
N ARG A 51 2.09 1.03 -3.26
CA ARG A 51 3.25 1.74 -3.81
C ARG A 51 4.54 1.04 -3.46
N LEU A 52 5.53 1.11 -4.34
CA LEU A 52 6.91 0.82 -3.98
C LEU A 52 7.40 1.79 -2.90
N ALA A 53 8.40 1.38 -2.12
CA ALA A 53 9.07 2.26 -1.16
C ALA A 53 9.70 3.51 -1.82
N SER A 54 10.03 3.43 -3.10
CA SER A 54 10.47 4.55 -3.95
C SER A 54 9.34 5.51 -4.35
N GLY A 55 8.08 5.12 -4.13
CA GLY A 55 6.90 5.97 -4.28
C GLY A 55 6.05 5.69 -5.53
N GLU A 56 6.55 4.90 -6.49
CA GLU A 56 5.76 4.52 -7.65
C GLU A 56 4.53 3.70 -7.26
N ARG A 57 3.40 3.99 -7.90
CA ARG A 57 2.14 3.27 -7.68
C ARG A 57 2.16 1.93 -8.40
N LEU A 58 1.65 0.92 -7.71
CA LEU A 58 1.46 -0.42 -8.23
C LEU A 58 -0.03 -0.67 -8.47
N ASP A 59 -0.34 -1.33 -9.57
CA ASP A 59 -1.65 -1.93 -9.81
C ASP A 59 -1.64 -3.37 -9.33
N VAL A 60 -2.82 -3.91 -9.05
CA VAL A 60 -3.00 -5.31 -8.63
C VAL A 60 -3.65 -6.06 -9.78
N ASP A 61 -3.02 -7.14 -10.22
CA ASP A 61 -3.59 -8.04 -11.21
C ASP A 61 -4.66 -8.95 -10.59
N THR A 62 -5.44 -9.63 -11.43
CA THR A 62 -6.38 -10.70 -11.06
C THR A 62 -5.77 -11.81 -10.19
N ASP A 63 -4.48 -12.12 -10.34
CA ASP A 63 -3.77 -13.10 -9.51
C ASP A 63 -3.37 -12.56 -8.12
N GLY A 64 -3.56 -11.26 -7.87
CA GLY A 64 -3.12 -10.60 -6.63
C GLY A 64 -1.66 -10.16 -6.63
N ASP A 65 -0.96 -10.32 -7.76
CA ASP A 65 0.38 -9.77 -7.95
C ASP A 65 0.36 -8.27 -8.21
N TRP A 66 1.46 -7.61 -7.89
CA TRP A 66 1.62 -6.18 -8.15
C TRP A 66 2.35 -5.92 -9.45
N LEU A 67 1.83 -4.98 -10.23
CA LEU A 67 2.39 -4.55 -11.50
C LEU A 67 2.79 -3.07 -11.41
N LEU A 68 3.98 -2.74 -11.88
CA LEU A 68 4.38 -1.34 -12.05
C LEU A 68 3.93 -0.82 -13.42
N PRO A 69 2.99 0.15 -13.51
CA PRO A 69 2.48 0.61 -14.79
C PRO A 69 3.58 1.19 -15.69
N GLY A 70 3.60 0.76 -16.96
CA GLY A 70 4.64 1.16 -17.92
C GLY A 70 5.97 0.42 -17.76
N SER A 71 6.02 -0.62 -16.94
CA SER A 71 7.17 -1.51 -16.76
C SER A 71 6.74 -2.97 -16.83
N GLU A 72 7.68 -3.86 -17.17
CA GLU A 72 7.49 -5.32 -17.09
C GLU A 72 7.70 -5.85 -15.66
N LEU A 73 7.93 -4.96 -14.68
CA LEU A 73 8.12 -5.34 -13.29
C LEU A 73 6.81 -5.87 -12.69
N ARG A 74 6.78 -7.18 -12.48
CA ARG A 74 5.78 -7.91 -11.69
C ARG A 74 6.38 -8.31 -10.35
N LEU A 75 5.64 -8.09 -9.27
CA LEU A 75 6.05 -8.40 -7.91
C LEU A 75 5.05 -9.34 -7.24
N HIS A 76 5.59 -10.36 -6.62
CA HIS A 76 4.87 -11.33 -5.84
C HIS A 76 4.99 -10.97 -4.36
N ARG A 77 3.86 -10.97 -3.65
CA ARG A 77 3.90 -10.87 -2.18
C ARG A 77 4.66 -12.06 -1.63
N GLN A 78 5.69 -11.81 -0.82
CA GLN A 78 6.31 -12.90 -0.10
C GLN A 78 5.33 -13.35 0.98
N ASN A 79 4.77 -14.55 0.81
CA ASN A 79 3.94 -15.21 1.81
C ASN A 79 4.84 -15.64 2.98
N GLY A 80 5.27 -14.67 3.78
CA GLY A 80 5.98 -14.89 5.02
C GLY A 80 5.05 -14.54 6.17
N LEU A 81 4.66 -15.54 6.97
CA LEU A 81 4.44 -15.29 8.39
C LEU A 81 5.61 -14.40 8.86
N PRO A 82 5.36 -13.27 9.55
CA PRO A 82 6.45 -12.45 10.03
C PRO A 82 7.39 -13.36 10.81
N ALA A 83 8.69 -13.29 10.53
CA ALA A 83 9.68 -13.92 11.40
C ALA A 83 9.32 -13.49 12.82
N ARG A 84 8.84 -14.45 13.64
CA ARG A 84 8.49 -14.22 15.04
C ARG A 84 9.77 -13.75 15.71
N SER A 85 9.96 -12.44 15.73
CA SER A 85 10.94 -11.79 16.57
C SER A 85 10.47 -12.08 17.97
N ALA A 86 11.20 -12.96 18.65
CA ALA A 86 11.00 -13.28 20.04
C ALA A 86 10.83 -11.97 20.82
N GLN A 87 9.62 -11.71 21.31
CA GLN A 87 9.45 -10.81 22.44
C GLN A 87 9.93 -11.56 23.67
N ALA A 88 11.22 -11.44 23.95
CA ALA A 88 11.75 -11.60 25.28
C ALA A 88 11.55 -10.27 26.01
N THR A 89 10.71 -10.26 27.05
CA THR A 89 10.96 -9.68 28.38
C THR A 89 9.75 -10.00 29.25
#